data_AF-D0RCD7-F1
#
_entry.id   AF-D0RCD7-F1
#
_cell.length_a   1.000
_cell.length_b   1.000
_cell.length_c   1.000
_cell.angle_alpha   90.00
_cell.angle_beta   90.00
_cell.angle_gamma   90.00
#
_symmetry.space_group_name_H-M   'P 1'
#
loop_
_entity.id
_entity.type
_entity.pdbx_description
1 polymer ?
#
loop_
_entity_poly.entity_id
_entity_poly.type
_entity_poly.pdbx_seq_one_letter_code
_entity_poly.pdbx_strand_id
1 'polypeptide(L)'
;LNPRLRSAIFAARKENLPKDKIDLAIKNAAGNVAGENYDEIQYEGHGPSGTALIVHAMTNNRNRTASEIRYIFSRKGGNLGETGSVSYLFDHVGLIVYKEAGNINFEDLFNYGIELEVLNIEENNTEKEYIITCEVKDFGRVR
;
A
#
# COMPACT_ATOMS: atom_id res chain seq x y z
N LEU A 1 18.99 4.31 -7.41
CA LEU A 1 17.60 4.32 -7.96
C LEU A 1 16.63 4.25 -6.78
N ASN A 2 15.61 5.12 -6.71
CA ASN A 2 14.60 5.08 -5.63
C ASN A 2 13.55 3.98 -5.93
N PRO A 3 13.46 2.89 -5.14
CA PRO A 3 12.54 1.77 -5.42
C PRO A 3 11.06 2.15 -5.31
N ARG A 4 10.71 2.99 -4.33
CA ARG A 4 9.34 3.49 -4.13
C ARG A 4 8.87 4.30 -5.34
N LEU A 5 9.74 5.18 -5.86
CA LEU A 5 9.47 5.93 -7.08
C LEU A 5 9.33 5.01 -8.30
N ARG A 6 10.18 3.99 -8.44
CA ARG A 6 10.09 3.01 -9.53
C ARG A 6 8.73 2.30 -9.52
N SER A 7 8.28 1.85 -8.35
CA SER A 7 6.97 1.21 -8.18
C SER A 7 5.82 2.16 -8.52
N ALA A 8 5.88 3.42 -8.07
CA ALA A 8 4.86 4.43 -8.39
C ALA A 8 4.79 4.71 -9.90
N ILE A 9 5.93 4.83 -10.60
CA ILE A 9 5.98 4.99 -12.05
C ILE A 9 5.40 3.78 -12.78
N PHE A 10 5.71 2.57 -12.32
CA PHE A 10 5.17 1.34 -12.89
C PHE A 10 3.64 1.28 -12.76
N ALA A 11 3.11 1.58 -11.56
CA ALA A 11 1.67 1.65 -11.32
C ALA A 11 0.99 2.72 -12.19
N ALA A 12 1.56 3.92 -12.28
CA ALA A 12 1.03 5.00 -13.12
C ALA A 12 0.96 4.61 -14.61
N ARG A 13 1.98 3.91 -15.12
CA ARG A 13 1.98 3.41 -16.50
C ARG A 13 0.95 2.31 -16.74
N LYS A 14 0.73 1.43 -15.75
CA LYS A 14 -0.30 0.38 -15.82
C LYS A 14 -1.71 0.98 -15.97
N GLU A 15 -1.94 2.13 -15.35
CA GLU A 15 -3.17 2.92 -15.48
C GLU A 15 -3.19 3.88 -16.68
N ASN A 16 -2.28 3.70 -17.66
CA ASN A 16 -2.17 4.52 -18.87
C ASN A 16 -1.94 6.02 -18.62
N LEU A 17 -1.29 6.41 -17.52
CA LEU A 17 -0.98 7.82 -17.27
C LEU A 17 0.07 8.32 -18.30
N PRO A 18 -0.16 9.47 -18.98
CA PRO A 18 0.80 10.01 -19.94
C PRO A 18 2.16 10.29 -19.32
N LYS A 19 3.23 9.98 -20.05
CA LYS A 19 4.62 10.16 -19.59
C LYS A 19 4.88 11.57 -19.07
N ASP A 20 4.40 12.59 -19.77
CA ASP A 20 4.62 13.99 -19.40
C ASP A 20 4.00 14.35 -18.04
N LYS A 21 2.90 13.70 -17.64
CA LYS A 21 2.27 13.89 -16.32
C LYS A 21 3.11 13.27 -15.21
N ILE A 22 3.66 12.08 -15.45
CA ILE A 22 4.58 11.41 -14.53
C ILE A 22 5.85 12.27 -14.35
N ASP A 23 6.44 12.72 -15.45
CA ASP A 23 7.65 13.53 -15.43
C ASP A 23 7.41 14.89 -14.74
N LEU A 24 6.25 15.51 -14.96
CA LEU A 24 5.85 16.74 -14.27
C LEU A 24 5.70 16.51 -12.76
N ALA A 25 5.05 15.43 -12.33
CA ALA A 25 4.90 15.11 -10.91
C ALA A 25 6.26 14.88 -10.22
N ILE A 26 7.19 14.19 -10.88
CA ILE A 26 8.55 13.98 -10.40
C ILE A 26 9.30 15.31 -10.28
N LYS A 27 9.20 16.19 -11.29
CA LYS A 27 9.85 17.51 -11.27
C LYS A 27 9.27 18.40 -10.17
N ASN A 28 7.96 18.38 -9.95
CA ASN A 28 7.32 19.13 -8.88
C ASN A 28 7.80 18.67 -7.51
N ALA A 29 7.92 17.34 -7.30
CA ALA A 29 8.44 16.77 -6.06
C ALA A 29 9.95 17.04 -5.84
N ALA A 30 10.72 17.22 -6.93
CA ALA A 30 12.18 17.46 -6.87
C ALA A 30 12.56 18.95 -6.66
N GLY A 31 11.59 19.87 -6.57
CA GLY A 31 11.81 21.22 -6.03
C GLY A 31 12.11 22.34 -7.03
N ASN A 32 11.34 22.49 -8.12
CA ASN A 32 11.46 23.65 -9.04
C ASN A 32 10.15 24.42 -9.30
N VAL A 33 9.14 24.20 -8.48
CA VAL A 33 7.95 25.06 -8.37
C VAL A 33 7.74 25.25 -6.87
N ALA A 34 7.22 26.40 -6.43
CA ALA A 34 6.73 26.56 -5.06
C ALA A 34 5.61 25.53 -4.82
N GLY A 35 6.00 24.30 -4.52
CA GLY A 35 5.15 23.13 -4.47
C GLY A 35 4.60 22.97 -3.07
N GLU A 36 3.37 22.48 -2.99
CA GLU A 36 2.77 22.07 -1.73
C GLU A 36 3.59 20.90 -1.16
N ASN A 37 4.16 21.08 0.04
CA ASN A 37 4.79 19.97 0.75
C ASN A 37 3.70 19.00 1.16
N TYR A 38 3.79 17.76 0.67
CA TYR A 38 2.89 16.68 1.07
C TYR A 38 3.53 15.86 2.19
N ASP A 39 2.76 15.70 3.27
CA ASP A 39 3.08 14.82 4.37
C ASP A 39 2.32 13.49 4.22
N GLU A 40 2.99 12.39 4.57
CA GLU A 40 2.34 11.11 4.80
C GLU A 40 1.88 11.03 6.25
N ILE A 41 0.59 10.75 6.45
CA ILE A 41 -0.04 10.68 7.76
C ILE A 41 -0.86 9.40 7.84
N GLN A 42 -0.79 8.76 8.99
CA GLN A 42 -1.62 7.61 9.32
C GLN A 42 -2.67 8.02 10.35
N TYR A 43 -3.93 7.71 10.05
CA TYR A 43 -5.05 7.83 10.97
C TYR A 43 -5.54 6.45 11.35
N GLU A 44 -6.01 6.30 12.57
CA GLU A 44 -6.43 5.02 13.14
C GLU A 44 -7.81 5.18 13.76
N GLY A 45 -8.65 4.14 13.70
CA GLY A 45 -9.96 4.19 14.32
C GLY A 45 -10.79 2.93 14.10
N HIS A 46 -12.05 3.01 14.51
CA HIS A 46 -13.01 1.92 14.41
C HIS A 46 -14.18 2.34 13.52
N GLY A 47 -14.56 1.51 12.57
CA GLY A 47 -15.75 1.67 11.73
C GLY A 47 -17.02 1.09 12.36
N PRO A 48 -18.09 0.93 11.56
CA PRO A 48 -19.29 0.20 11.97
C PRO A 48 -18.94 -1.15 12.60
N SER A 49 -19.70 -1.55 13.63
CA SER A 49 -19.51 -2.84 14.30
C SER A 49 -18.11 -3.07 14.90
N GLY A 50 -17.33 -2.01 15.12
CA GLY A 50 -16.01 -2.10 15.73
C GLY A 50 -14.89 -2.56 14.80
N THR A 51 -15.10 -2.58 13.48
CA THR A 51 -14.04 -2.94 12.51
C THR A 51 -12.85 -1.99 12.62
N ALA A 52 -11.66 -2.51 12.89
CA ALA A 52 -10.43 -1.73 12.97
C ALA A 52 -10.04 -1.19 11.58
N LEU A 53 -9.64 0.08 11.52
CA LEU A 53 -9.27 0.77 10.29
C LEU A 53 -7.97 1.56 10.46
N ILE A 54 -7.03 1.34 9.54
CA ILE A 54 -5.88 2.20 9.31
C ILE A 54 -6.11 2.97 8.00
N VAL A 55 -5.98 4.29 8.05
CA VAL A 55 -6.11 5.16 6.88
C VAL A 55 -4.78 5.87 6.64
N HIS A 56 -4.10 5.50 5.56
CA HIS A 56 -2.93 6.23 5.06
C HIS A 56 -3.38 7.38 4.16
N ALA A 57 -2.91 8.59 4.45
CA ALA A 57 -3.20 9.78 3.68
C ALA A 57 -1.90 10.49 3.27
N MET A 58 -1.88 11.08 2.08
CA MET A 58 -0.86 12.00 1.63
C MET A 58 -1.51 13.37 1.46
N THR A 59 -1.09 14.37 2.24
CA THR A 59 -1.78 15.67 2.30
C THR A 59 -0.82 16.82 2.51
N ASN A 60 -1.14 17.96 1.92
CA ASN A 60 -0.47 19.24 2.17
C ASN A 60 -1.11 20.05 3.30
N ASN A 61 -2.19 19.54 3.92
CA ASN A 61 -2.87 20.22 5.02
C ASN A 61 -3.42 19.18 6.01
N ARG A 62 -2.64 18.93 7.07
CA ARG A 62 -2.97 17.94 8.11
C ARG A 62 -4.30 18.24 8.80
N ASN A 63 -4.59 19.51 9.06
CA ASN A 63 -5.79 19.93 9.78
C ASN A 63 -7.07 19.70 8.97
N ARG A 64 -7.02 20.02 7.67
CA ARG A 64 -8.13 19.74 6.73
C ARG A 64 -8.39 18.23 6.67
N THR A 65 -7.36 17.43 6.40
CA THR A 65 -7.50 15.98 6.27
C THR A 65 -7.97 15.33 7.57
N ALA A 66 -7.43 15.72 8.73
CA ALA A 66 -7.87 15.19 10.02
C ALA A 66 -9.36 15.50 10.29
N SER A 67 -9.82 16.69 9.88
CA SER A 67 -11.22 17.10 10.05
C SER A 67 -12.16 16.32 9.12
N GLU A 68 -11.77 16.14 7.86
CA GLU A 68 -12.51 15.33 6.87
C GLU A 68 -12.59 13.86 7.29
N ILE A 69 -11.48 13.26 7.71
CA ILE A 69 -11.44 11.87 8.19
C ILE A 69 -12.35 11.72 9.41
N ARG A 70 -12.25 12.61 10.41
CA ARG A 70 -13.12 12.57 11.60
C ARG A 70 -14.60 12.67 11.21
N TYR A 71 -14.93 13.53 10.26
CA TYR A 71 -16.29 13.65 9.74
C TYR A 71 -16.78 12.37 9.03
N ILE A 72 -15.93 11.72 8.23
CA ILE A 72 -16.28 10.47 7.55
C ILE A 72 -16.55 9.35 8.57
N PHE A 73 -15.68 9.16 9.56
CA PHE A 73 -15.88 8.17 10.62
C PHE A 73 -17.21 8.41 11.34
N SER A 74 -17.46 9.63 11.83
CA SER A 74 -18.68 9.94 12.59
C SER A 74 -19.96 9.79 11.75
N ARG A 75 -19.95 10.19 10.48
CA ARG A 75 -21.08 10.01 9.56
C ARG A 75 -21.38 8.56 9.23
N LYS A 76 -20.38 7.69 9.29
CA LYS A 76 -20.51 6.27 8.94
C LYS A 76 -20.64 5.37 10.17
N GLY A 77 -20.87 5.91 11.37
CA GLY A 77 -21.07 5.10 12.57
C GLY A 77 -19.79 4.49 13.13
N GLY A 78 -18.66 5.13 12.87
CA GLY A 78 -17.36 4.83 13.44
C GLY A 78 -16.78 6.02 14.22
N ASN A 79 -15.58 5.84 14.78
CA ASN A 79 -14.85 6.87 15.50
C ASN A 79 -13.37 6.86 15.12
N LEU A 80 -12.81 8.05 14.90
CA LEU A 80 -11.37 8.24 14.78
C LEU A 80 -10.74 8.08 16.17
N GLY A 81 -9.75 7.21 16.27
CA GLY A 81 -8.96 6.95 17.46
C GLY A 81 -7.63 7.70 17.49
N GLU A 82 -6.84 7.41 18.51
CA GLU A 82 -5.46 7.88 18.65
C GLU A 82 -4.49 6.98 17.87
N THR A 83 -3.28 7.49 17.61
CA THR A 83 -2.18 6.69 17.04
C THR A 83 -1.88 5.50 17.96
N GLY A 84 -1.80 4.31 17.39
CA GLY A 84 -1.63 3.05 18.12
C GLY A 84 -2.92 2.38 18.60
N SER A 85 -4.10 2.97 18.37
CA SER A 85 -5.38 2.42 18.85
C SER A 85 -5.79 1.12 18.17
N VAL A 86 -5.33 0.89 16.93
CA VAL A 86 -5.59 -0.36 16.21
C VAL A 86 -4.37 -0.95 15.53
N SER A 87 -3.26 -0.21 15.44
CA SER A 87 -2.07 -0.66 14.71
C SER A 87 -1.51 -2.02 15.17
N TYR A 88 -1.71 -2.39 16.44
CA TYR A 88 -1.28 -3.69 16.97
C TYR A 88 -2.07 -4.89 16.41
N LEU A 89 -3.18 -4.64 15.71
CA LEU A 89 -3.97 -5.67 15.01
C LEU A 89 -3.50 -5.91 13.57
N PHE A 90 -2.52 -5.14 13.08
CA PHE A 90 -2.06 -5.18 11.70
C PHE A 90 -0.56 -5.37 11.63
N ASP A 91 -0.12 -6.25 10.73
CA ASP A 91 1.27 -6.35 10.32
C ASP A 91 1.52 -5.56 9.03
N HIS A 92 2.57 -4.74 9.02
CA HIS A 92 3.01 -4.09 7.80
C HIS A 92 3.95 -5.02 7.03
N VAL A 93 3.43 -5.58 5.93
CA VAL A 93 4.09 -6.63 5.12
C VAL A 93 4.15 -6.23 3.65
N GLY A 94 5.10 -6.82 2.91
CA GLY A 94 5.11 -6.79 1.46
C GLY A 94 4.18 -7.85 0.90
N LEU A 95 3.23 -7.46 0.04
CA LEU A 95 2.27 -8.35 -0.60
C LEU A 95 2.50 -8.36 -2.12
N ILE A 96 2.80 -9.53 -2.68
CA ILE A 96 3.04 -9.73 -4.12
C ILE A 96 1.98 -10.70 -4.62
N VAL A 97 1.23 -10.28 -5.65
CA VAL A 97 0.14 -11.07 -6.22
C VAL A 97 0.44 -11.36 -7.68
N TYR A 98 0.51 -12.64 -8.02
CA TYR A 98 0.64 -13.12 -9.39
C TYR A 98 -0.63 -13.84 -9.80
N LYS A 99 -1.12 -13.54 -11.01
CA LYS A 99 -2.16 -14.38 -11.61
C LYS A 99 -1.57 -15.75 -11.90
N GLU A 100 -2.35 -16.78 -11.66
CA GLU A 100 -2.04 -18.14 -12.07
C GLU A 100 -1.87 -18.13 -13.59
N ALA A 101 -0.62 -18.31 -14.02
CA ALA A 101 -0.29 -18.60 -15.40
C ALA A 101 -0.07 -20.11 -15.46
N GLY A 102 -0.74 -20.80 -16.39
CA GLY A 102 -0.91 -22.26 -16.38
C GLY A 102 0.35 -23.15 -16.43
N ASN A 103 1.54 -22.56 -16.29
CA ASN A 103 2.82 -23.26 -16.21
C ASN A 103 3.52 -23.10 -14.84
N ILE A 104 2.93 -22.40 -13.87
CA ILE A 104 3.51 -22.26 -12.53
C ILE A 104 2.96 -23.39 -11.66
N ASN A 105 3.84 -24.27 -11.17
CA ASN A 105 3.50 -25.25 -10.15
C ASN A 105 3.63 -24.61 -8.76
N PHE A 106 2.60 -24.74 -7.93
CA PHE A 106 2.61 -24.22 -6.56
C PHE A 106 3.75 -24.79 -5.72
N GLU A 107 4.11 -26.07 -5.88
CA GLU A 107 5.19 -26.68 -5.10
C GLU A 107 6.56 -26.05 -5.41
N ASP A 108 6.82 -25.74 -6.68
CA ASP A 108 8.03 -25.03 -7.09
C ASP A 108 8.06 -23.60 -6.54
N LEU A 109 6.92 -22.90 -6.59
CA LEU A 109 6.77 -21.57 -6.01
C LEU A 109 6.99 -21.59 -4.49
N PHE A 110 6.46 -22.61 -3.81
CA PHE A 110 6.57 -22.77 -2.37
C PHE A 110 8.03 -22.99 -1.95
N ASN A 111 8.73 -23.91 -2.62
CA ASN A 111 10.14 -24.18 -2.38
C ASN A 111 11.00 -22.92 -2.62
N TYR A 112 10.74 -22.20 -3.71
CA TYR A 112 11.45 -20.95 -3.99
C TYR A 112 11.21 -19.87 -2.94
N GLY A 113 9.98 -19.75 -2.42
CA GLY A 113 9.70 -18.80 -1.35
C GLY A 113 10.36 -19.16 -0.02
N ILE A 114 10.58 -20.45 0.27
CA ILE A 114 11.41 -20.88 1.41
C ILE A 114 12.85 -20.37 1.24
N GLU A 115 13.45 -20.56 0.05
CA GLU A 115 14.81 -20.05 -0.23
C GLU A 115 14.91 -18.53 -0.07
N LEU A 116 13.82 -17.82 -0.38
CA LEU A 116 13.73 -16.38 -0.21
C LEU A 116 13.34 -15.93 1.20
N GLU A 117 13.03 -16.84 2.12
CA GLU A 117 12.58 -16.54 3.49
C GLU A 117 11.32 -15.65 3.50
N VAL A 118 10.36 -15.93 2.63
CA VAL A 118 9.07 -15.22 2.65
C VAL A 118 8.24 -15.64 3.86
N LEU A 119 7.35 -14.76 4.32
CA LEU A 119 6.51 -15.00 5.50
C LEU A 119 5.39 -16.00 5.21
N ASN A 120 4.82 -15.97 4.00
CA ASN A 120 3.70 -16.83 3.62
C ASN A 120 3.53 -16.93 2.10
N ILE A 121 2.94 -18.02 1.63
CA ILE A 121 2.57 -18.26 0.22
C ILE A 121 1.21 -18.96 0.20
N GLU A 122 0.25 -18.36 -0.49
CA GLU A 122 -1.12 -18.85 -0.59
C GLU A 122 -1.55 -18.99 -2.06
N GLU A 123 -2.39 -19.99 -2.32
CA GLU A 123 -3.07 -20.17 -3.61
C GLU A 123 -4.55 -19.82 -3.45
N ASN A 124 -5.00 -18.78 -4.17
CA ASN A 124 -6.40 -18.41 -4.26
C ASN A 124 -7.02 -19.06 -5.51
N ASN A 125 -7.62 -20.24 -5.31
CA ASN A 125 -8.28 -21.00 -6.37
C ASN A 125 -9.48 -20.29 -7.02
N THR A 126 -10.12 -19.36 -6.31
CA THR A 126 -11.31 -18.64 -6.82
C THR A 126 -10.91 -17.58 -7.82
N GLU A 127 -9.90 -16.78 -7.46
CA GLU A 127 -9.41 -15.68 -8.29
C GLU A 127 -8.29 -16.10 -9.24
N LYS A 128 -7.79 -17.34 -9.08
CA LYS A 128 -6.65 -17.91 -9.80
C LYS A 128 -5.41 -17.04 -9.61
N GLU A 129 -4.99 -16.90 -8.35
CA GLU A 129 -3.86 -16.06 -7.96
C GLU A 129 -2.96 -16.75 -6.93
N TYR A 130 -1.66 -16.48 -7.02
CA TYR A 130 -0.68 -16.77 -5.99
C TYR A 130 -0.37 -15.50 -5.20
N ILE A 131 -0.46 -15.59 -3.88
CA ILE A 131 -0.23 -14.49 -2.94
C ILE A 131 1.02 -14.81 -2.14
N ILE A 132 2.05 -13.98 -2.28
CA ILE A 132 3.30 -14.08 -1.53
C ILE A 132 3.39 -12.92 -0.54
N THR A 133 3.56 -13.24 0.73
CA THR A 133 3.74 -12.28 1.82
C THR A 133 5.18 -12.32 2.30
N CYS A 134 5.84 -11.18 2.43
CA CYS A 134 7.23 -11.06 2.88
C CYS A 134 7.42 -9.87 3.81
N GLU A 135 8.58 -9.77 4.48
CA GLU A 135 8.92 -8.54 5.18
C GLU A 135 9.05 -7.36 4.20
N VAL A 136 8.66 -6.15 4.64
CA VAL A 136 8.69 -4.95 3.79
C VAL A 136 10.11 -4.65 3.27
N LYS A 137 11.13 -4.93 4.07
CA LYS A 137 12.54 -4.74 3.68
C LYS A 137 12.95 -5.67 2.52
N ASP A 138 12.31 -6.83 2.41
CA ASP A 138 12.62 -7.87 1.42
C ASP A 138 11.77 -7.75 0.15
N PHE A 139 10.73 -6.91 0.15
CA PHE A 139 9.81 -6.77 -0.99
C PHE A 139 10.50 -6.58 -2.34
N GLY A 140 11.57 -5.78 -2.40
CA GLY A 140 12.31 -5.55 -3.64
C GLY A 140 13.19 -6.73 -4.10
N ARG A 141 13.53 -7.64 -3.19
CA ARG A 141 14.28 -8.88 -3.47
C ARG A 141 13.34 -10.01 -3.89
N VAL A 142 12.15 -10.06 -3.32
CA VAL A 142 11.14 -11.11 -3.58
C VAL A 142 10.34 -10.86 -4.87
N ARG A 143 10.13 -9.59 -5.24
CA ARG A 143 9.33 -9.18 -6.41
C ARG A 143 10.12 -9.11 -7.71
#